data_AF-A0A2Z3KKR5-F1
#
_entry.id   AF-A0A2Z3KKR5-F1
#
_cell.length_a   1.000
_cell.length_b   1.000
_cell.length_c   1.000
_cell.angle_alpha   90.00
_cell.angle_beta   90.00
_cell.angle_gamma   90.00
#
_symmetry.space_group_name_H-M   'P 1'
#
loop_
_entity.id
_entity.type
_entity.pdbx_description
1 polymer ?
#
loop_
_entity_poly.entity_id
_entity_poly.type
_entity_poly.pdbx_seq_one_letter_code
_entity_poly.pdbx_strand_id
1 'polypeptide(L)' 'MEKNRELAYEILEGFEELLDKYNIVINSEDRKAMISSGEENIAAIYGEEYFLLEDKITNILNK' A
#
# COMPACT_ATOMS: atom_id res chain seq x y z
N MET A 1 -13.33 -3.94 15.30
CA MET A 1 -12.65 -2.94 14.45
C MET A 1 -11.17 -3.22 14.36
N GLU A 2 -10.45 -3.34 15.47
CA GLU A 2 -8.99 -3.58 15.49
C GLU A 2 -8.57 -4.83 14.70
N LYS A 3 -9.22 -5.98 14.95
CA LYS A 3 -8.98 -7.24 14.22
C LYS A 3 -9.13 -7.14 12.68
N ASN A 4 -10.07 -6.33 12.19
CA ASN A 4 -10.29 -6.20 10.75
C ASN A 4 -9.27 -5.25 10.11
N ARG A 5 -8.73 -4.30 10.88
CA ARG A 5 -7.62 -3.46 10.42
C ARG A 5 -6.31 -4.23 10.39
N GLU A 6 -6.06 -5.09 11.39
CA GLU A 6 -4.93 -6.03 11.36
C GLU A 6 -4.98 -6.94 10.12
N LEU A 7 -6.15 -7.53 9.83
CA LEU A 7 -6.32 -8.33 8.61
C LEU A 7 -6.17 -7.51 7.32
N ALA A 8 -6.60 -6.23 7.33
CA ALA A 8 -6.37 -5.34 6.19
C ALA A 8 -4.88 -5.08 5.95
N TYR A 9 -4.10 -4.95 7.02
CA TYR A 9 -2.64 -4.84 6.94
C TYR A 9 -2.00 -6.10 6.37
N GLU A 10 -2.38 -7.30 6.83
CA GLU A 10 -1.88 -8.56 6.28
C GLU A 10 -2.20 -8.72 4.78
N ILE A 11 -3.38 -8.30 4.35
CA ILE A 11 -3.76 -8.29 2.93
C ILE A 11 -2.87 -7.33 2.13
N LEU A 12 -2.59 -6.15 2.67
CA LEU A 12 -1.71 -5.17 2.02
C LEU A 12 -0.27 -5.67 1.92
N GLU A 13 0.26 -6.29 2.97
CA GLU A 13 1.60 -6.87 2.97
C GLU A 13 1.73 -7.96 1.89
N GLY A 14 0.78 -8.89 1.83
CA GLY A 14 0.75 -9.92 0.79
C GLY A 14 0.56 -9.35 -0.63
N PHE A 15 -0.11 -8.21 -0.76
CA PHE A 15 -0.25 -7.54 -2.05
C PHE A 15 1.04 -6.82 -2.46
N GLU A 16 1.72 -6.14 -1.55
CA GLU A 16 3.04 -5.54 -1.76
C GLU A 16 4.08 -6.58 -2.20
N GLU A 17 4.13 -7.74 -1.52
CA GLU A 17 5.01 -8.85 -1.93
C GLU A 17 4.74 -9.30 -3.38
N LEU A 18 3.45 -9.34 -3.78
CA LEU A 18 3.06 -9.70 -5.13
C LEU A 18 3.51 -8.64 -6.14
N LEU A 19 3.35 -7.36 -5.81
CA LEU A 19 3.77 -6.25 -6.66
C LEU A 19 5.29 -6.24 -6.85
N ASP A 20 6.06 -6.41 -5.78
CA ASP A 20 7.52 -6.51 -5.81
C ASP A 20 7.99 -7.68 -6.68
N LYS A 21 7.39 -8.87 -6.47
CA LYS A 21 7.70 -10.08 -7.25
C LYS A 21 7.57 -9.88 -8.76
N TYR A 22 6.62 -9.05 -9.21
CA TYR A 22 6.39 -8.79 -10.63
C TYR A 22 6.95 -7.44 -11.10
N ASN A 23 7.71 -6.72 -10.26
CA ASN A 23 8.20 -5.36 -10.53
C ASN A 23 7.08 -4.40 -10.96
N ILE A 24 5.89 -4.55 -10.36
CA ILE A 24 4.75 -3.69 -10.62
C ILE A 24 4.81 -2.55 -9.62
N VAL A 25 4.69 -1.33 -10.13
CA VAL A 25 4.68 -0.12 -9.33
C VAL A 25 3.36 0.59 -9.55
N ILE A 26 2.73 1.05 -8.47
CA ILE A 26 1.56 1.92 -8.57
C ILE A 26 2.08 3.36 -8.69
N ASN A 27 1.64 4.05 -9.75
CA ASN A 27 1.97 5.46 -9.94
C ASN A 27 1.28 6.29 -8.86
N SER A 28 2.08 6.95 -8.02
CA SER A 28 1.64 7.91 -7.01
C SER A 28 2.52 9.16 -7.13
N GLU A 29 1.92 10.35 -7.01
CA GLU A 29 2.66 11.62 -7.04
C GLU A 29 3.58 11.73 -5.81
N ASP A 30 3.13 11.23 -4.65
CA ASP A 30 3.93 11.17 -3.43
C ASP A 30 5.17 10.29 -3.64
N ARG A 31 4.98 9.13 -4.27
CA ARG A 31 6.09 8.22 -4.61
C ARG A 31 7.11 8.89 -5.53
N LYS A 32 6.64 9.63 -6.53
CA LYS A 32 7.51 10.38 -7.46
C LYS A 32 8.29 11.48 -6.75
N ALA A 33 7.65 12.20 -5.82
CA ALA A 33 8.29 13.24 -5.03
C ALA A 33 9.43 12.67 -4.18
N MET A 34 9.23 11.50 -3.57
CA MET A 34 10.25 10.85 -2.74
C MET A 34 11.42 10.27 -3.54
N ILE A 35 11.15 9.68 -4.71
CA ILE A 35 12.23 9.30 -5.64
C ILE A 35 13.04 10.54 -6.05
N SER A 36 12.36 11.66 -6.30
CA SER A 36 13.01 12.92 -6.70
C SER A 36 13.85 13.54 -5.57
N SER A 37 13.57 13.22 -4.30
CA SER A 37 14.42 13.59 -3.16
C SER A 37 15.61 12.64 -2.93
N GLY A 38 15.76 11.60 -3.75
CA GLY A 38 16.87 10.65 -3.65
C GLY A 38 16.59 9.48 -2.71
N GLU A 39 15.33 9.21 -2.37
CA GLU A 39 14.98 8.05 -1.57
C GLU A 39 14.93 6.79 -2.44
N GLU A 40 15.67 5.77 -2.01
CA GLU A 40 15.75 4.47 -2.67
C GLU A 40 14.90 3.45 -1.88
N ASN A 41 14.39 2.41 -2.55
CA ASN A 41 13.53 1.36 -1.97
C ASN A 41 12.16 1.84 -1.45
N ILE A 42 11.46 2.62 -2.26
CA ILE A 42 10.09 3.03 -1.95
C ILE A 42 9.10 1.93 -2.32
N ALA A 43 8.20 1.60 -1.38
CA ALA A 43 7.10 0.65 -1.54
C ALA A 43 6.32 0.84 -2.85
N ALA A 44 5.72 -0.24 -3.36
CA ALA A 44 4.98 -0.18 -4.62
C ALA A 44 3.69 0.64 -4.48
N ILE A 45 3.09 0.63 -3.29
CA ILE A 45 1.97 1.47 -2.86
C ILE A 45 2.52 2.43 -1.80
N TYR A 46 2.39 3.73 -2.04
CA TYR A 46 2.99 4.76 -1.17
C TYR A 46 2.02 5.93 -1.00
N GLY A 47 2.13 6.63 0.12
CA GLY A 47 1.38 7.87 0.36
C GLY A 47 -0.12 7.64 0.57
N GLU A 48 -0.94 8.58 0.08
CA GLU A 48 -2.39 8.56 0.24
C GLU A 48 -3.02 7.26 -0.31
N GLU A 49 -2.48 6.71 -1.40
CA GLU A 49 -2.99 5.49 -2.01
C GLU A 49 -2.94 4.27 -1.06
N TYR A 50 -1.92 4.19 -0.20
CA TYR A 50 -1.79 3.12 0.80
C TYR A 50 -2.93 3.20 1.81
N PHE A 51 -3.13 4.37 2.43
CA PHE A 51 -4.15 4.57 3.46
C PHE A 51 -5.57 4.41 2.89
N LEU A 52 -5.80 4.87 1.66
CA LEU A 52 -7.08 4.71 0.99
C LEU A 52 -7.39 3.23 0.71
N LEU A 53 -6.38 2.44 0.36
CA LEU A 53 -6.55 1.01 0.12
C LEU A 53 -6.78 0.25 1.43
N GLU A 54 -6.04 0.56 2.50
CA GLU A 54 -6.25 0.03 3.85
C GLU A 54 -7.69 0.26 4.33
N ASP A 55 -8.18 1.50 4.22
CA ASP A 55 -9.52 1.87 4.66
C ASP A 55 -10.60 1.13 3.85
N LYS A 56 -10.43 1.04 2.53
CA LYS A 56 -11.37 0.29 1.67
C LYS A 56 -11.40 -1.20 1.99
N ILE A 57 -10.25 -1.84 2.23
CA ILE A 57 -10.18 -3.24 2.64
C ILE A 57 -10.86 -3.42 4.00
N THR A 58 -10.54 -2.56 4.96
CA THR A 58 -11.16 -2.58 6.30
C THR A 58 -12.69 -2.42 6.20
N ASN A 59 -13.18 -1.54 5.33
CA ASN A 59 -14.61 -1.35 5.07
C ASN A 59 -15.27 -2.58 4.42
N ILE A 60 -14.56 -3.32 3.57
CA ILE A 60 -15.03 -4.60 3.01
C ILE A 60 -15.14 -5.65 4.13
N LEU A 61 -14.13 -5.74 5.00
CA LEU A 61 -14.07 -6.72 6.10
C LEU A 61 -15.08 -6.45 7.23
N ASN A 62 -15.56 -5.21 7.35
CA ASN A 62 -16.57 -4.79 8.32
C ASN A 62 -18.03 -5.05 7.86
N LYS A 63 -18.24 -5.49 6.60
CA LYS A 63 -19.56 -5.86 6.08
C LYS A 63 -19.92 -7.31 6.41
#